data_AF-A0A0S2HWW0-F1
#
_entry.id   AF-A0A0S2HWW0-F1
#
_cell.length_a   1.000
_cell.length_b   1.000
_cell.length_c   1.000
_cell.angle_alpha   90.00
_cell.angle_beta   90.00
_cell.angle_gamma   90.00
#
_symmetry.space_group_name_H-M   'P 1'
#
loop_
_entity.id
_entity.type
_entity.pdbx_description
1 polymer ?
#
loop_
_entity_poly.entity_id
_entity_poly.type
_entity_poly.pdbx_seq_one_letter_code
_entity_poly.pdbx_strand_id
1 'polypeptide(L)'
;MEEAKKLYSQNAIAGATFFGGPAAAGFLVKKNYEQLGQRENAQKAFFIGIIATLLIFAAIFAVPENVIDKIPNALIPAVYTVIIYLLVERLQGAQLKSHKAKGGQFYSGGRAAGIGAIFMVVLLVSIAAAAFFAGDLSNRNLNYDAGQYQQAANQFTTNENKALQVFSELETASPEYLIDEFRKGIELWETNKAIVNDLDTISGLPQELITQNELLLQYCNLRISQNEVIIKAIAEDTDIYTTEIEHLTLEINNSVDKLTGQNQ
;
A
#
# COMPACT_ATOMS: atom_id res chain seq x y z
N MET A 1 31.82 -34.51 -29.68
CA MET A 1 30.36 -34.68 -29.84
C MET A 1 29.75 -33.30 -29.80
N GLU A 2 29.09 -32.87 -30.87
CA GLU A 2 28.35 -31.60 -30.87
C GLU A 2 27.18 -31.75 -29.87
N GLU A 3 27.14 -30.94 -28.81
CA GLU A 3 26.05 -31.01 -27.83
C GLU A 3 24.70 -30.85 -28.55
N ALA A 4 23.78 -31.80 -28.33
CA ALA A 4 22.45 -31.71 -28.92
C ALA A 4 21.75 -30.42 -28.43
N LYS A 5 21.51 -29.49 -29.36
CA LYS A 5 20.88 -28.19 -29.08
C LYS A 5 19.52 -28.39 -28.41
N LYS A 6 19.39 -27.98 -27.15
CA LYS A 6 18.12 -28.06 -26.39
C LYS A 6 17.35 -26.76 -26.50
N LEU A 7 16.05 -26.85 -26.72
CA LEU A 7 15.14 -25.70 -26.74
C LEU A 7 14.18 -25.73 -25.56
N TYR A 8 13.66 -24.58 -25.16
CA TYR A 8 12.51 -24.47 -24.28
C TYR A 8 11.23 -24.62 -25.10
N SER A 9 10.33 -25.48 -24.63
CA SER A 9 9.04 -25.66 -25.29
C SER A 9 8.12 -24.47 -25.02
N GLN A 10 7.13 -24.28 -25.89
CA GLN A 10 6.14 -23.22 -25.73
C GLN A 10 5.42 -23.28 -24.38
N ASN A 11 5.02 -24.48 -23.93
CA ASN A 11 4.37 -24.66 -22.62
C ASN A 11 5.33 -24.33 -21.46
N ALA A 12 6.62 -24.66 -21.58
CA ALA A 12 7.61 -24.32 -20.57
C ALA A 12 7.83 -22.81 -20.47
N ILE A 13 7.85 -22.12 -21.63
CA ILE A 13 7.94 -20.65 -21.67
C ILE A 13 6.70 -20.02 -21.05
N ALA A 14 5.50 -20.46 -21.42
CA ALA A 14 4.25 -19.94 -20.85
C ALA A 14 4.14 -20.19 -19.34
N GLY A 15 4.53 -21.38 -18.87
CA GLY A 15 4.59 -21.69 -17.44
C GLY A 15 5.54 -20.77 -16.68
N ALA A 16 6.75 -20.55 -17.20
CA ALA A 16 7.71 -19.61 -16.59
C ALA A 16 7.22 -18.16 -16.65
N THR A 17 6.50 -17.80 -17.70
CA THR A 17 5.92 -16.46 -17.90
C THR A 17 4.90 -16.15 -16.83
N PHE A 18 3.99 -17.07 -16.53
CA PHE A 18 2.93 -16.87 -15.55
C PHE A 18 3.46 -16.45 -14.16
N PHE A 19 4.63 -16.96 -13.77
CA PHE A 19 5.26 -16.61 -12.49
C PHE A 19 6.30 -15.48 -12.61
N GLY A 20 7.14 -15.51 -13.64
CA GLY A 20 8.27 -14.59 -13.80
C GLY A 20 8.02 -13.39 -14.71
N GLY A 21 6.80 -13.26 -15.24
CA GLY A 21 6.40 -12.19 -16.14
C GLY A 21 7.02 -12.23 -17.55
N PRO A 22 6.76 -11.20 -18.37
CA PRO A 22 7.29 -11.10 -19.73
C PRO A 22 8.81 -11.09 -19.84
N ALA A 23 9.53 -10.62 -18.83
CA ALA A 23 11.00 -10.65 -18.80
C ALA A 23 11.54 -12.10 -18.78
N ALA A 24 10.92 -12.99 -17.98
CA ALA A 24 11.27 -14.40 -17.98
C ALA A 24 11.00 -15.05 -19.35
N ALA A 25 9.86 -14.70 -19.97
CA ALA A 25 9.54 -15.15 -21.33
C ALA A 25 10.60 -14.70 -22.34
N GLY A 26 10.93 -13.41 -22.34
CA GLY A 26 11.93 -12.81 -23.24
C GLY A 26 13.30 -13.47 -23.10
N PHE A 27 13.71 -13.81 -21.87
CA PHE A 27 14.94 -14.56 -21.62
C PHE A 27 14.91 -15.98 -22.18
N LEU A 28 13.81 -16.73 -22.00
CA LEU A 28 13.69 -18.09 -22.52
C LEU A 28 13.60 -18.12 -24.06
N VAL A 29 12.87 -17.18 -24.66
CA VAL A 29 12.79 -17.00 -26.12
C VAL A 29 14.15 -16.62 -26.68
N LYS A 30 14.90 -15.73 -26.00
CA LYS A 30 16.31 -15.43 -26.33
C LYS A 30 17.16 -16.70 -26.36
N LYS A 31 17.06 -17.55 -25.34
CA LYS A 31 17.82 -18.81 -25.28
C LYS A 31 17.50 -19.73 -26.44
N ASN A 32 16.24 -19.80 -26.87
CA ASN A 32 15.88 -20.54 -28.09
C ASN A 32 16.52 -19.94 -29.34
N TYR A 33 16.46 -18.61 -29.52
CA TYR A 33 17.07 -17.96 -30.68
C TYR A 33 18.60 -18.14 -30.73
N GLU A 34 19.28 -18.12 -29.58
CA GLU A 34 20.72 -18.40 -29.50
C GLU A 34 21.05 -19.81 -30.02
N GLN A 35 20.27 -20.81 -29.62
CA GLN A 35 20.45 -22.20 -30.09
C GLN A 35 20.16 -22.35 -31.58
N LEU A 36 19.20 -21.58 -32.08
CA LEU A 36 18.82 -21.53 -33.49
C LEU A 36 19.76 -20.66 -34.34
N GLY A 37 20.81 -20.06 -33.76
CA GLY A 37 21.78 -19.23 -34.47
C GLY A 37 21.28 -17.83 -34.84
N GLN A 38 20.14 -17.40 -34.31
CA GLN A 38 19.49 -16.11 -34.61
C GLN A 38 19.82 -15.04 -33.57
N ARG A 39 21.09 -14.65 -33.50
CA ARG A 39 21.60 -13.77 -32.43
C ARG A 39 20.92 -12.39 -32.35
N GLU A 40 20.53 -11.82 -33.48
CA GLU A 40 19.82 -10.53 -33.52
C GLU A 40 18.43 -10.63 -32.87
N ASN A 41 17.64 -11.64 -33.27
CA ASN A 41 16.32 -11.90 -32.69
C ASN A 41 16.41 -12.25 -31.20
N ALA A 42 17.50 -12.90 -30.79
CA ALA A 42 17.76 -13.23 -29.40
C ALA A 42 17.83 -11.99 -28.50
N GLN A 43 18.55 -10.95 -28.91
CA GLN A 43 18.64 -9.71 -28.12
C GLN A 43 17.32 -8.93 -28.15
N LYS A 44 16.66 -8.83 -29.31
CA LYS A 44 15.34 -8.19 -29.42
C LYS A 44 14.32 -8.82 -28.46
N ALA A 45 14.23 -10.14 -28.41
CA ALA A 45 13.30 -10.84 -27.53
C ALA A 45 13.52 -10.50 -26.04
N PHE A 46 14.77 -10.40 -25.61
CA PHE A 46 15.09 -10.08 -24.22
C PHE A 46 14.76 -8.63 -23.86
N PHE A 47 15.14 -7.67 -24.70
CA PHE A 47 14.81 -6.25 -24.46
C PHE A 47 13.30 -5.99 -24.50
N ILE A 48 12.59 -6.60 -25.45
CA ILE A 48 11.12 -6.49 -25.53
C ILE A 48 10.48 -7.04 -24.25
N GLY A 49 10.96 -8.18 -23.73
CA GLY A 49 10.46 -8.75 -22.48
C GLY A 49 10.65 -7.82 -21.27
N ILE A 50 11.81 -7.18 -21.15
CA ILE A 50 12.08 -6.19 -20.09
C ILE A 50 11.15 -4.98 -20.24
N ILE A 51 11.09 -4.38 -21.43
CA ILE A 51 10.25 -3.20 -21.70
C ILE A 51 8.77 -3.53 -21.44
N ALA A 52 8.28 -4.67 -21.90
CA ALA A 52 6.91 -5.10 -21.65
C ALA A 52 6.63 -5.26 -20.14
N THR A 53 7.58 -5.78 -19.38
CA THR A 53 7.46 -5.87 -17.92
C THR A 53 7.35 -4.48 -17.30
N LEU A 54 8.25 -3.56 -17.66
CA LEU A 54 8.22 -2.18 -17.16
C LEU A 54 6.91 -1.46 -17.51
N LEU A 55 6.41 -1.62 -18.73
CA LEU A 55 5.16 -1.01 -19.18
C LEU A 55 3.94 -1.57 -18.43
N ILE A 56 3.90 -2.88 -18.17
CA ILE A 56 2.81 -3.49 -17.39
C ILE A 56 2.82 -2.94 -15.97
N PHE A 57 3.98 -2.86 -15.32
CA PHE A 57 4.07 -2.30 -13.97
C PHE A 57 3.77 -0.81 -13.92
N ALA A 58 4.25 -0.03 -14.89
CA ALA A 58 3.90 1.38 -15.01
C ALA A 58 2.38 1.57 -15.19
N ALA A 59 1.73 0.72 -15.98
CA ALA A 59 0.28 0.74 -16.13
C ALA A 59 -0.43 0.37 -14.83
N ILE A 60 0.04 -0.65 -14.10
CA ILE A 60 -0.52 -1.04 -12.79
C ILE A 60 -0.43 0.11 -11.79
N PHE A 61 0.74 0.75 -11.66
CA PHE A 61 0.94 1.87 -10.75
C PHE A 61 0.17 3.13 -11.14
N ALA A 62 -0.25 3.25 -12.41
CA ALA A 62 -1.09 4.35 -12.89
C ALA A 62 -2.59 4.12 -12.65
N VAL A 63 -3.01 2.90 -12.27
CA VAL A 63 -4.41 2.59 -11.98
C VAL A 63 -4.76 2.96 -10.54
N PRO A 64 -5.86 3.69 -10.28
CA PRO A 64 -6.33 3.99 -8.93
C PRO A 64 -6.63 2.73 -8.09
N GLU A 65 -6.38 2.81 -6.78
CA GLU A 65 -6.52 1.67 -5.85
C GLU A 65 -7.94 1.06 -5.85
N ASN A 66 -8.97 1.92 -5.86
CA ASN A 66 -10.37 1.49 -5.90
C ASN A 66 -10.76 0.70 -7.18
N VAL A 67 -9.96 0.80 -8.25
CA VAL A 67 -10.12 0.03 -9.48
C VAL A 67 -9.27 -1.24 -9.43
N ILE A 68 -8.01 -1.16 -8.99
CA ILE A 68 -7.09 -2.31 -8.99
C ILE A 68 -7.59 -3.41 -8.06
N ASP A 69 -8.19 -3.06 -6.92
CA ASP A 69 -8.71 -4.02 -5.92
C ASP A 69 -9.84 -4.91 -6.45
N LYS A 70 -10.51 -4.47 -7.53
CA LYS A 70 -11.58 -5.22 -8.18
C LYS A 70 -11.05 -6.22 -9.21
N ILE A 71 -9.77 -6.13 -9.57
CA ILE A 71 -9.15 -6.99 -10.58
C ILE A 71 -8.62 -8.26 -9.90
N PRO A 72 -9.05 -9.46 -10.33
CA PRO A 72 -8.51 -10.70 -9.77
C PRO A 72 -7.00 -10.82 -9.95
N ASN A 73 -6.27 -11.19 -8.89
CA ASN A 73 -4.79 -11.25 -8.87
C ASN A 73 -4.18 -12.10 -10.00
N ALA A 74 -4.88 -13.15 -10.45
CA ALA A 74 -4.42 -14.03 -11.52
C ALA A 74 -4.76 -13.52 -12.94
N LEU A 75 -5.61 -12.50 -13.08
CA LEU A 75 -6.10 -12.05 -14.39
C LEU A 75 -4.98 -11.44 -15.23
N ILE A 76 -4.21 -10.51 -14.68
CA ILE A 76 -3.09 -9.87 -15.39
C ILE A 76 -2.05 -10.93 -15.78
N PRO A 77 -1.60 -11.82 -14.88
CA PRO A 77 -0.74 -12.96 -15.24
C PRO A 77 -1.28 -13.87 -16.34
N ALA A 78 -2.56 -14.22 -16.27
CA ALA A 78 -3.20 -15.05 -17.29
C ALA A 78 -3.19 -14.35 -18.66
N VAL A 79 -3.56 -13.07 -18.71
CA VAL A 79 -3.64 -12.29 -19.96
C VAL A 79 -2.28 -12.20 -20.63
N TYR A 80 -1.23 -11.74 -19.94
CA TYR A 80 0.07 -11.63 -20.59
C TYR A 80 0.65 -13.02 -20.93
N THR A 81 0.32 -14.07 -20.18
CA THR A 81 0.77 -15.44 -20.46
C THR A 81 0.14 -15.96 -21.75
N VAL A 82 -1.15 -15.73 -21.95
CA VAL A 82 -1.84 -16.07 -23.21
C VAL A 82 -1.23 -15.31 -24.38
N ILE A 83 -1.02 -13.99 -24.23
CA ILE A 83 -0.38 -13.17 -25.27
C ILE A 83 1.00 -13.74 -25.62
N ILE A 84 1.83 -14.06 -24.64
CA ILE A 84 3.17 -14.61 -24.85
C ILE A 84 3.11 -15.99 -25.48
N TYR A 85 2.18 -16.85 -25.06
CA TYR A 85 1.97 -18.16 -25.68
C TYR A 85 1.70 -18.03 -27.19
N LEU A 86 0.84 -17.08 -27.58
CA LEU A 86 0.52 -16.79 -28.98
C LEU A 86 1.72 -16.17 -29.72
N LEU A 87 2.47 -15.27 -29.08
CA LEU A 87 3.68 -14.69 -29.66
C LEU A 87 4.75 -15.75 -29.92
N VAL A 88 4.98 -16.66 -28.98
CA VAL A 88 5.95 -17.76 -29.15
C VAL A 88 5.53 -18.68 -30.29
N GLU A 89 4.23 -19.00 -30.44
CA GLU A 89 3.75 -19.79 -31.58
C GLU A 89 4.07 -19.08 -32.91
N ARG A 90 3.79 -17.78 -32.99
CA ARG A 90 4.05 -16.98 -34.20
C ARG A 90 5.53 -16.84 -34.51
N LEU A 91 6.37 -16.68 -33.48
CA LEU A 91 7.79 -16.35 -33.63
C LEU A 91 8.69 -17.58 -33.78
N GLN A 92 8.42 -18.65 -33.05
CA GLN A 92 9.27 -19.84 -32.95
C GLN A 92 8.52 -21.16 -33.19
N GLY A 93 7.18 -21.16 -33.32
CA GLY A 93 6.37 -22.38 -33.39
C GLY A 93 6.77 -23.35 -34.48
N ALA A 94 7.04 -22.86 -35.70
CA ALA A 94 7.50 -23.71 -36.82
C ALA A 94 8.85 -24.38 -36.52
N GLN A 95 9.78 -23.65 -35.90
CA GLN A 95 11.11 -24.14 -35.53
C GLN A 95 11.02 -25.16 -34.39
N LEU A 96 10.19 -24.90 -33.38
CA LEU A 96 9.95 -25.83 -32.27
C LEU A 96 9.30 -27.13 -32.74
N LYS A 97 8.32 -27.05 -33.65
CA LYS A 97 7.68 -28.24 -34.28
C LYS A 97 8.69 -29.03 -35.10
N SER A 98 9.49 -28.37 -35.94
CA SER A 98 10.56 -29.04 -36.70
C SER A 98 11.61 -29.68 -35.78
N HIS A 99 11.98 -29.02 -34.68
CA HIS A 99 12.94 -29.55 -33.70
C HIS A 99 12.39 -30.83 -33.07
N LYS A 100 11.12 -30.82 -32.65
CA LYS A 100 10.44 -32.00 -32.10
C LYS A 100 10.34 -33.14 -33.13
N ALA A 101 9.96 -32.85 -34.37
CA ALA A 101 9.83 -33.85 -35.43
C ALA A 101 11.16 -34.55 -35.76
N LYS A 102 12.29 -33.86 -35.62
CA LYS A 102 13.64 -34.41 -35.80
C LYS A 102 14.17 -35.16 -34.55
N GLY A 103 13.33 -35.39 -33.54
CA GLY A 103 13.76 -36.03 -32.28
C GLY A 103 14.60 -35.12 -31.38
N GLY A 104 14.54 -33.80 -31.59
CA GLY A 104 15.27 -32.82 -30.79
C GLY A 104 14.82 -32.78 -29.34
N GLN A 105 15.78 -32.60 -28.43
CA GLN A 105 15.52 -32.57 -26.99
C GLN A 105 15.05 -31.18 -26.53
N PHE A 106 14.19 -31.17 -25.51
CA PHE A 106 13.74 -29.95 -24.83
C PHE A 106 14.26 -29.90 -23.40
N TYR A 107 14.45 -28.68 -22.87
CA TYR A 107 14.64 -28.51 -21.43
C TYR A 107 13.38 -28.89 -20.67
N SER A 108 13.55 -29.35 -19.42
CA SER A 108 12.43 -29.70 -18.54
C SER A 108 11.61 -28.46 -18.15
N GLY A 109 10.31 -28.66 -17.91
CA GLY A 109 9.42 -27.60 -17.42
C GLY A 109 9.88 -27.01 -16.08
N GLY A 110 10.41 -27.85 -15.18
CA GLY A 110 10.95 -27.39 -13.89
C GLY A 110 12.13 -26.43 -14.03
N ARG A 111 13.00 -26.61 -15.05
CA ARG A 111 14.09 -25.66 -15.34
C ARG A 111 13.55 -24.30 -15.77
N ALA A 112 12.52 -24.29 -16.62
CA ALA A 112 11.88 -23.05 -17.04
C ALA A 112 11.16 -22.36 -15.86
N ALA A 113 10.45 -23.13 -15.03
CA ALA A 113 9.82 -22.61 -13.82
C ALA A 113 10.84 -22.00 -12.84
N GLY A 114 12.00 -22.65 -12.64
CA GLY A 114 13.08 -22.10 -11.81
C GLY A 114 13.63 -20.78 -12.35
N ILE A 115 13.73 -20.64 -13.68
CA ILE A 115 14.09 -19.35 -14.31
C ILE A 115 13.00 -18.31 -14.04
N GLY A 116 11.72 -18.67 -14.20
CA GLY A 116 10.60 -17.79 -13.86
C GLY A 116 10.66 -17.31 -12.40
N ALA A 117 10.96 -18.20 -11.46
CA ALA A 117 11.11 -17.87 -10.06
C ALA A 117 12.28 -16.89 -9.80
N ILE A 118 13.41 -17.03 -10.51
CA ILE A 118 14.52 -16.07 -10.42
C ILE A 118 14.07 -14.67 -10.85
N PHE A 119 13.37 -14.56 -11.99
CA PHE A 119 12.85 -13.27 -12.46
C PHE A 119 11.81 -12.68 -11.51
N MET A 120 10.96 -13.52 -10.91
CA MET A 120 10.02 -13.10 -9.87
C MET A 120 10.75 -12.52 -8.65
N VAL A 121 11.80 -13.18 -8.15
CA VAL A 121 12.60 -12.67 -7.02
C VAL A 121 13.28 -11.36 -7.37
N VAL A 122 13.91 -11.26 -8.55
CA VAL A 122 14.56 -10.03 -9.02
C VAL A 122 13.57 -8.86 -9.07
N LEU A 123 12.36 -9.12 -9.56
CA LEU A 123 11.28 -8.13 -9.64
C LEU A 123 10.82 -7.70 -8.24
N LEU A 124 10.58 -8.65 -7.32
CA LEU A 124 10.20 -8.35 -5.94
C LEU A 124 11.26 -7.51 -5.22
N VAL A 125 12.54 -7.85 -5.37
CA VAL A 125 13.65 -7.08 -4.80
C VAL A 125 13.71 -5.68 -5.41
N SER A 126 13.47 -5.54 -6.71
CA SER A 126 13.48 -4.24 -7.39
C SER A 126 12.35 -3.33 -6.90
N ILE A 127 11.14 -3.90 -6.72
CA ILE A 127 9.98 -3.16 -6.17
C ILE A 127 10.25 -2.75 -4.71
N ALA A 128 10.75 -3.67 -3.88
CA ALA A 128 11.08 -3.37 -2.49
C ALA A 128 12.16 -2.27 -2.37
N ALA A 129 13.20 -2.33 -3.21
CA ALA A 129 14.23 -1.30 -3.26
C ALA A 129 13.65 0.05 -3.70
N ALA A 130 12.81 0.07 -4.73
CA ALA A 130 12.16 1.29 -5.19
C ALA A 130 11.28 1.92 -4.10
N ALA A 131 10.50 1.11 -3.37
CA ALA A 131 9.67 1.58 -2.26
C ALA A 131 10.53 2.13 -1.10
N PHE A 132 11.61 1.45 -0.73
CA PHE A 132 12.54 1.91 0.30
C PHE A 132 13.18 3.26 -0.07
N PHE A 133 13.68 3.40 -1.29
CA PHE A 133 14.27 4.65 -1.74
C PHE A 133 13.23 5.77 -1.90
N ALA A 134 12.01 5.47 -2.34
CA ALA A 134 10.95 6.47 -2.44
C ALA A 134 10.59 7.06 -1.07
N GLY A 135 10.46 6.22 -0.03
CA GLY A 135 10.19 6.68 1.34
C GLY A 135 11.36 7.45 1.97
N ASP A 136 12.59 7.03 1.72
CA ASP A 136 13.77 7.77 2.18
C ASP A 136 13.89 9.13 1.45
N LEU A 137 13.58 9.18 0.15
CA LEU A 137 13.56 10.44 -0.61
C LEU A 137 12.48 11.41 -0.12
N SER A 138 11.27 10.91 0.19
CA SER A 138 10.21 11.76 0.72
C SER A 138 10.61 12.36 2.07
N ASN A 139 11.24 11.57 2.93
CA ASN A 139 11.68 12.01 4.26
C ASN A 139 12.86 13.00 4.20
N ARG A 140 13.79 12.84 3.26
CA ARG A 140 14.94 13.75 3.09
C ARG A 140 14.58 15.13 2.58
N ASN A 141 13.43 15.28 1.92
CA ASN A 141 12.96 16.56 1.37
C ASN A 141 12.08 17.34 2.36
N LEU A 142 11.86 16.83 3.57
CA LEU A 142 11.10 17.55 4.59
C LEU A 142 11.99 18.64 5.19
N ASN A 143 11.57 19.90 5.04
CA ASN A 143 12.26 21.05 5.64
C ASN A 143 11.83 21.31 7.10
N TYR A 144 11.23 20.30 7.76
CA TYR A 144 10.73 20.38 9.13
C TYR A 144 11.19 19.18 9.96
N ASP A 145 11.16 19.32 11.29
CA ASP A 145 11.49 18.23 12.20
C ASP A 145 10.36 17.20 12.30
N ALA A 146 10.35 16.26 11.35
CA ALA A 146 9.38 15.17 11.33
C ALA A 146 9.47 14.25 12.57
N GLY A 147 10.64 14.17 13.21
CA GLY A 147 10.83 13.40 14.44
C GLY A 147 10.09 14.02 15.62
N GLN A 148 10.25 15.33 15.80
CA GLN A 148 9.51 16.11 16.80
C GLN A 148 7.99 16.01 16.57
N TYR A 149 7.54 16.17 15.32
CA TYR A 149 6.12 16.06 14.98
C TYR A 149 5.55 14.68 15.33
N GLN A 150 6.26 13.60 14.97
CA GLN A 150 5.83 12.24 15.28
C GLN A 150 5.74 11.98 16.79
N GLN A 151 6.70 12.48 17.57
CA GLN A 151 6.68 12.33 19.02
C GLN A 151 5.46 13.00 19.65
N ALA A 152 5.17 14.23 19.24
CA ALA A 152 4.00 14.99 19.68
C ALA A 152 2.68 14.29 19.29
N ALA A 153 2.57 13.78 18.06
CA ALA A 153 1.41 13.00 17.62
C ALA A 153 1.20 11.73 18.46
N ASN A 154 2.27 11.00 18.79
CA ASN A 154 2.17 9.82 19.66
C ASN A 154 1.68 10.17 21.08
N GLN A 155 2.16 11.28 21.63
CA GLN A 155 1.69 11.78 22.93
C GLN A 155 0.21 12.18 22.86
N PHE A 156 -0.21 12.85 21.78
CA PHE A 156 -1.60 13.21 21.54
C PHE A 156 -2.51 12.00 21.60
N THR A 157 -2.20 10.94 20.83
CA THR A 157 -2.98 9.69 20.80
C THR A 157 -3.00 8.99 22.16
N THR A 158 -1.90 9.02 22.90
CA THR A 158 -1.84 8.44 24.26
C THR A 158 -2.81 9.14 25.22
N ASN A 159 -2.85 10.47 25.18
CA ASN A 159 -3.76 11.26 26.01
C ASN A 159 -5.22 11.06 25.59
N GLU A 160 -5.50 11.04 24.28
CA GLU A 160 -6.82 10.74 23.74
C GLU A 160 -7.33 9.39 24.24
N ASN A 161 -6.57 8.31 24.07
CA ASN A 161 -6.98 6.97 24.49
C ASN A 161 -7.33 6.92 25.98
N LYS A 162 -6.57 7.61 26.83
CA LYS A 162 -6.85 7.73 28.26
C LYS A 162 -8.14 8.53 28.52
N ALA A 163 -8.30 9.67 27.85
CA ALA A 163 -9.47 10.53 28.02
C ALA A 163 -10.77 9.86 27.56
N LEU A 164 -10.69 8.92 26.63
CA LEU A 164 -11.86 8.19 26.09
C LEU A 164 -12.21 6.91 26.84
N GLN A 165 -11.34 6.44 27.74
CA GLN A 165 -11.55 5.19 28.46
C GLN A 165 -12.84 5.20 29.29
N VAL A 166 -13.18 6.35 29.88
CA VAL A 166 -14.38 6.54 30.71
C VAL A 166 -15.69 6.14 30.01
N PHE A 167 -15.78 6.29 28.68
CA PHE A 167 -16.98 5.94 27.92
C PHE A 167 -17.32 4.44 27.98
N SER A 168 -16.32 3.57 28.25
CA SER A 168 -16.53 2.13 28.42
C SER A 168 -17.11 1.73 29.78
N GLU A 169 -17.18 2.67 30.73
CA GLU A 169 -17.53 2.40 32.12
C GLU A 169 -18.87 3.04 32.54
N LEU A 170 -19.51 3.77 31.61
CA LEU A 170 -20.72 4.59 31.84
C LEU A 170 -21.88 3.85 32.51
N GLU A 171 -22.10 2.58 32.18
CA GLU A 171 -23.23 1.80 32.70
C GLU A 171 -22.97 1.23 34.10
N THR A 172 -21.71 1.12 34.50
CA THR A 172 -21.30 0.34 35.68
C THR A 172 -20.69 1.18 36.80
N ALA A 173 -20.17 2.37 36.49
CA ALA A 173 -19.47 3.20 37.44
C ALA A 173 -20.40 4.16 38.20
N SER A 174 -19.94 4.66 39.36
CA SER A 174 -20.72 5.63 40.13
C SER A 174 -20.68 7.03 39.50
N PRO A 175 -21.71 7.87 39.72
CA PRO A 175 -21.72 9.26 39.26
C PRO A 175 -20.48 10.06 39.67
N GLU A 176 -20.03 9.93 40.92
CA GLU A 176 -18.85 10.65 41.42
C GLU A 176 -17.56 10.23 40.71
N TYR A 177 -17.42 8.94 40.43
CA TYR A 177 -16.28 8.42 39.67
C TYR A 177 -16.29 8.96 38.24
N LEU A 178 -17.44 8.91 37.56
CA LEU A 178 -17.58 9.40 36.20
C LEU A 178 -17.24 10.89 36.11
N ILE A 179 -17.71 11.72 37.05
CA ILE A 179 -17.36 13.14 37.11
C ILE A 179 -15.85 13.35 37.23
N ASP A 180 -15.17 12.58 38.10
CA ASP A 180 -13.71 12.68 38.27
C ASP A 180 -12.95 12.27 37.00
N GLU A 181 -13.35 11.17 36.35
CA GLU A 181 -12.73 10.72 35.11
C GLU A 181 -12.97 11.67 33.94
N PHE A 182 -14.17 12.26 33.81
CA PHE A 182 -14.42 13.28 32.78
C PHE A 182 -13.60 14.55 33.01
N ARG A 183 -13.35 14.94 34.28
CA ARG A 183 -12.44 16.05 34.61
C ARG A 183 -11.00 15.74 34.22
N LYS A 184 -10.50 14.55 34.53
CA LYS A 184 -9.18 14.08 34.04
C LYS A 184 -9.12 14.08 32.52
N GLY A 185 -10.20 13.67 31.85
CA GLY A 185 -10.33 13.74 30.40
C GLY A 185 -10.16 15.17 29.88
N ILE A 186 -10.79 16.17 30.50
CA ILE A 186 -10.64 17.60 30.14
C ILE A 186 -9.17 18.03 30.25
N GLU A 187 -8.48 17.68 31.33
CA GLU A 187 -7.05 18.01 31.51
C GLU A 187 -6.16 17.40 30.41
N LEU A 188 -6.47 16.16 30.01
CA LEU A 188 -5.77 15.49 28.91
C LEU A 188 -6.05 16.15 27.55
N TRP A 189 -7.29 16.60 27.30
CA TRP A 189 -7.64 17.33 26.08
C TRP A 189 -6.99 18.71 26.02
N GLU A 190 -6.92 19.42 27.14
CA GLU A 190 -6.20 20.70 27.23
C GLU A 190 -4.69 20.52 26.99
N THR A 191 -4.12 19.44 27.53
CA THR A 191 -2.72 19.06 27.23
C THR A 191 -2.52 18.80 25.74
N ASN A 192 -3.46 18.08 25.10
CA ASN A 192 -3.43 17.85 23.66
C ASN A 192 -3.54 19.13 22.83
N LYS A 193 -4.39 20.07 23.27
CA LYS A 193 -4.50 21.39 22.64
C LYS A 193 -3.15 22.14 22.70
N ALA A 194 -2.46 22.09 23.83
CA ALA A 194 -1.12 22.67 23.96
C ALA A 194 -0.10 22.00 23.03
N ILE A 195 -0.10 20.66 22.94
CA ILE A 195 0.75 19.91 22.02
C ILE A 195 0.57 20.38 20.57
N VAL A 196 -0.68 20.54 20.13
CA VAL A 196 -0.96 20.96 18.75
C VAL A 196 -0.53 22.40 18.49
N ASN A 197 -0.73 23.32 19.45
CA ASN A 197 -0.21 24.68 19.32
C ASN A 197 1.33 24.71 19.24
N ASP A 198 2.01 23.83 19.96
CA ASP A 198 3.47 23.70 19.88
C ASP A 198 3.92 23.16 18.51
N LEU A 199 3.15 22.25 17.91
CA LEU A 199 3.42 21.72 16.56
C LEU A 199 3.39 22.82 15.49
N ASP A 200 2.49 23.80 15.60
CA ASP A 200 2.39 24.92 14.66
C ASP A 200 3.61 25.87 14.71
N THR A 201 4.45 25.74 15.74
CA THR A 201 5.71 26.50 15.83
C THR A 201 6.87 25.84 15.07
N ILE A 202 6.72 24.59 14.61
CA ILE A 202 7.74 23.88 13.86
C ILE A 202 7.96 24.56 12.51
N SER A 203 9.20 25.02 12.28
CA SER A 203 9.56 25.68 11.04
C SER A 203 9.51 24.73 9.85
N GLY A 204 8.96 25.21 8.72
CA GLY A 204 8.91 24.46 7.47
C GLY A 204 7.80 23.40 7.40
N LEU A 205 6.83 23.45 8.33
CA LEU A 205 5.72 22.50 8.37
C LEU A 205 4.88 22.59 7.08
N PRO A 206 4.57 21.46 6.41
CA PRO A 206 3.69 21.43 5.24
C PRO A 206 2.31 21.99 5.55
N GLN A 207 1.69 22.65 4.55
CA GLN A 207 0.37 23.27 4.70
C GLN A 207 -0.71 22.24 5.05
N GLU A 208 -0.55 21.01 4.58
CA GLU A 208 -1.43 19.88 4.89
C GLU A 208 -1.43 19.57 6.39
N LEU A 209 -0.26 19.58 7.03
CA LEU A 209 -0.13 19.32 8.47
C LEU A 209 -0.63 20.51 9.30
N ILE A 210 -0.43 21.75 8.85
CA ILE A 210 -1.02 22.93 9.48
C ILE A 210 -2.56 22.82 9.47
N THR A 211 -3.13 22.47 8.32
CA THR A 211 -4.59 22.27 8.19
C THR A 211 -5.09 21.14 9.08
N GLN A 212 -4.31 20.05 9.21
CA GLN A 212 -4.63 18.96 10.12
C GLN A 212 -4.59 19.40 11.59
N ASN A 213 -3.60 20.20 11.98
CA ASN A 213 -3.50 20.76 13.33
C ASN A 213 -4.71 21.63 13.68
N GLU A 214 -5.19 22.46 12.76
CA GLU A 214 -6.42 23.24 12.95
C GLU A 214 -7.63 22.34 13.25
N LEU A 215 -7.78 21.22 12.53
CA LEU A 215 -8.85 20.24 12.78
C LEU A 215 -8.67 19.52 14.12
N LEU A 216 -7.44 19.20 14.52
CA LEU A 216 -7.16 18.60 15.83
C LEU A 216 -7.50 19.56 16.98
N LEU A 217 -7.24 20.86 16.83
CA LEU A 217 -7.65 21.87 17.81
C LEU A 217 -9.17 21.95 17.94
N GLN A 218 -9.89 21.93 16.81
CA GLN A 218 -11.36 21.89 16.81
C GLN A 218 -11.88 20.63 17.53
N TYR A 219 -11.32 19.47 17.22
CA TYR A 219 -11.67 18.20 17.87
C TYR A 219 -11.44 18.25 19.38
N CYS A 220 -10.30 18.75 19.85
CA CYS A 220 -10.02 18.92 21.29
C CYS A 220 -11.06 19.83 21.97
N ASN A 221 -11.40 20.97 21.36
CA ASN A 221 -12.38 21.89 21.94
C ASN A 221 -13.76 21.24 22.05
N LEU A 222 -14.21 20.53 21.01
CA LEU A 222 -15.49 19.80 21.04
C LEU A 222 -15.51 18.73 22.14
N ARG A 223 -14.39 18.00 22.32
CA ARG A 223 -14.24 17.00 23.39
C ARG A 223 -14.28 17.60 24.79
N ILE A 224 -13.65 18.75 24.99
CA ILE A 224 -13.69 19.49 26.26
C ILE A 224 -15.13 19.90 26.55
N SER A 225 -15.81 20.54 25.60
CA SER A 225 -17.21 20.95 25.77
C SER A 225 -18.14 19.77 26.05
N GLN A 226 -17.96 18.65 25.35
CA GLN A 226 -18.75 17.43 25.59
C GLN A 226 -18.56 16.92 27.03
N ASN A 227 -17.32 16.81 27.50
CA ASN A 227 -17.04 16.37 28.86
C ASN A 227 -17.64 17.33 29.91
N GLU A 228 -17.57 18.64 29.70
CA GLU A 228 -18.15 19.64 30.60
C GLU A 228 -19.68 19.50 30.70
N VAL A 229 -20.37 19.28 29.58
CA VAL A 229 -21.82 19.09 29.55
C VAL A 229 -22.23 17.77 30.20
N ILE A 230 -21.48 16.69 29.96
CA ILE A 230 -21.71 15.39 30.62
C ILE A 230 -21.54 15.51 32.13
N ILE A 231 -20.51 16.21 32.61
CA ILE A 231 -20.31 16.45 34.05
C ILE A 231 -21.53 17.16 34.66
N LYS A 232 -22.08 18.18 33.97
CA LYS A 232 -23.29 18.89 34.44
C LYS A 232 -24.49 17.96 34.51
N ALA A 233 -24.72 17.17 33.45
CA ALA A 233 -25.84 16.23 33.39
C ALA A 233 -25.79 15.21 34.54
N ILE A 234 -24.61 14.66 34.84
CA ILE A 234 -24.41 13.70 35.94
C ILE A 234 -24.56 14.41 37.30
N ALA A 235 -23.99 15.60 37.48
CA ALA A 235 -24.02 16.32 38.75
C ALA A 235 -25.41 16.83 39.13
N GLU A 236 -26.21 17.21 38.13
CA GLU A 236 -27.58 17.71 38.30
C GLU A 236 -28.64 16.59 38.23
N ASP A 237 -28.24 15.35 37.93
CA ASP A 237 -29.11 14.17 37.76
C ASP A 237 -30.30 14.47 36.83
N THR A 238 -30.00 14.93 35.61
CA THR A 238 -30.99 15.49 34.67
C THR A 238 -30.69 15.13 33.22
N ASP A 239 -31.74 15.03 32.41
CA ASP A 239 -31.69 14.70 30.98
C ASP A 239 -31.79 15.93 30.07
N ILE A 240 -31.91 17.13 30.63
CA ILE A 240 -32.09 18.38 29.85
C ILE A 240 -30.91 18.67 28.90
N TYR A 241 -29.75 18.07 29.14
CA TYR A 241 -28.54 18.25 28.34
C TYR A 241 -28.39 17.22 27.21
N THR A 242 -29.27 16.22 27.11
CA THR A 242 -29.14 15.12 26.13
C THR A 242 -29.04 15.64 24.70
N THR A 243 -29.88 16.59 24.30
CA THR A 243 -29.83 17.17 22.95
C THR A 243 -28.51 17.89 22.65
N GLU A 244 -27.94 18.58 23.64
CA GLU A 244 -26.65 19.25 23.50
C GLU A 244 -25.50 18.23 23.36
N ILE A 245 -25.52 17.15 24.15
CA ILE A 245 -24.55 16.05 24.07
C ILE A 245 -24.63 15.36 22.70
N GLU A 246 -25.83 15.10 22.18
CA GLU A 246 -26.04 14.51 20.86
C GLU A 246 -25.49 15.41 19.74
N HIS A 247 -25.74 16.71 19.82
CA HIS A 247 -25.20 17.69 18.87
C HIS A 247 -23.67 17.68 18.87
N LEU A 248 -23.05 17.79 20.05
CA LEU A 248 -21.59 17.75 20.19
C LEU A 248 -21.01 16.43 19.67
N THR A 249 -21.70 15.31 19.89
CA THR A 249 -21.29 13.99 19.38
C THR A 249 -21.28 13.98 17.85
N LEU A 250 -22.27 14.59 17.20
CA LEU A 250 -22.33 14.69 15.75
C LEU A 250 -21.21 15.56 15.18
N GLU A 251 -20.92 16.70 15.82
CA GLU A 251 -19.80 17.57 15.44
C GLU A 251 -18.45 16.88 15.61
N ILE A 252 -18.26 16.13 16.70
CA ILE A 252 -17.08 15.30 16.93
C ILE A 252 -16.90 14.29 15.80
N ASN A 253 -17.95 13.54 15.46
CA ASN A 253 -17.88 12.54 14.39
C ASN A 253 -17.51 13.18 13.04
N ASN A 254 -18.10 14.34 12.71
CA ASN A 254 -17.74 15.10 11.51
C ASN A 254 -16.26 15.53 11.53
N SER A 255 -15.76 15.98 12.68
CA SER A 255 -14.33 16.31 12.84
C SER A 255 -13.43 15.08 12.62
N VAL A 256 -13.81 13.92 13.15
CA VAL A 256 -13.08 12.65 12.96
C VAL A 256 -13.11 12.21 11.49
N ASP A 257 -14.25 12.33 10.79
CA ASP A 257 -14.35 11.98 9.38
C ASP A 257 -13.42 12.84 8.51
N LYS A 258 -13.31 14.14 8.82
CA LYS A 258 -12.38 15.06 8.15
C LYS A 258 -10.92 14.68 8.43
N LEU A 259 -10.59 14.33 9.67
CA LEU A 259 -9.24 13.92 10.08
C LEU A 259 -8.81 12.58 9.46
N THR A 260 -9.75 11.67 9.24
CA THR A 260 -9.49 10.31 8.73
C THR A 260 -9.65 10.19 7.21
N GLY A 261 -10.08 11.25 6.53
CA GLY A 261 -10.26 11.27 5.08
C GLY A 261 -11.44 10.43 4.59
N GLN A 262 -12.40 10.08 5.45
CA GLN A 262 -13.56 9.26 5.07
C GLN A 262 -14.63 10.02 4.24
N ASN A 263 -14.44 11.32 4.02
CA ASN A 263 -15.31 12.16 3.19
C ASN A 263 -14.62 12.69 1.91
N GLN A 264 -13.70 11.92 1.30
CA GLN A 264 -13.20 12.16 -0.05
C GLN A 264 -13.42 10.96 -0.98
#